data_AF-A0AAW5US28-F1
#
_entry.id   AF-A0AAW5US28-F1
#
_cell.length_a   1.000
_cell.length_b   1.000
_cell.length_c   1.000
_cell.angle_alpha   90.00
_cell.angle_beta   90.00
_cell.angle_gamma   90.00
#
_symmetry.space_group_name_H-M   'P 1'
#
loop_
_entity.id
_entity.type
_entity.pdbx_description
1 polymer ?
#
loop_
_entity_poly.entity_id
_entity_poly.type
_entity_poly.pdbx_seq_one_letter_code
_entity_poly.pdbx_strand_id
1 'polypeptide(L)'
;MKAMKPFYFVHPQYGKLRVVVIGGKIYYCLMDVKNIFKKSVQKLYETIADSEGELKNLNIVMMKDMKIKYNLFFENQEMGKEEAGAENVNADLNFCDEQLVKDLVDRRVAAEKIAAKWVIGFVKSRLNDAENASLFEANGVDEISDNSLILPINVSYGSGYIMINSEVFD
;
A
#
# COMPACT_ATOMS: atom_id res chain seq x y z
N MET A 1 -9.56 14.46 12.73
CA MET A 1 -8.74 13.68 11.78
C MET A 1 -9.67 13.01 10.76
N LYS A 2 -9.27 12.86 9.50
CA LYS A 2 -10.08 12.12 8.51
C LYS A 2 -10.09 10.63 8.89
N ALA A 3 -11.23 9.97 8.77
CA ALA A 3 -11.30 8.52 8.98
C ALA A 3 -10.39 7.80 7.96
N MET A 4 -9.57 6.88 8.46
CA MET A 4 -8.68 6.04 7.68
C MET A 4 -9.14 4.60 7.83
N LYS A 5 -9.35 3.92 6.70
CA LYS A 5 -9.81 2.53 6.69
C LYS A 5 -8.84 1.67 5.90
N PRO A 6 -8.22 0.64 6.50
CA PRO A 6 -7.33 -0.27 5.81
C PRO A 6 -8.10 -1.41 5.15
N PHE A 7 -7.63 -1.82 3.97
CA PHE A 7 -8.17 -2.92 3.20
C PHE A 7 -7.03 -3.78 2.66
N TYR A 8 -7.33 -5.08 2.50
CA TYR A 8 -6.39 -6.07 2.01
C TYR A 8 -7.01 -6.85 0.86
N PHE A 9 -6.34 -6.83 -0.29
CA PHE A 9 -6.74 -7.57 -1.48
C PHE A 9 -5.66 -8.58 -1.87
N VAL A 10 -6.08 -9.71 -2.43
CA VAL A 10 -5.17 -10.71 -3.01
C VAL A 10 -5.67 -11.10 -4.39
N HIS A 11 -4.75 -11.17 -5.34
CA HIS A 11 -5.01 -11.75 -6.66
C HIS A 11 -4.08 -12.94 -6.88
N PRO A 12 -4.59 -14.09 -7.38
CA PRO A 12 -3.77 -15.30 -7.58
C PRO A 12 -2.52 -15.08 -8.43
N GLN A 13 -2.58 -14.15 -9.39
CA GLN A 13 -1.46 -13.85 -10.29
C GLN A 13 -0.61 -12.65 -9.86
N TYR A 14 -1.19 -11.68 -9.14
CA TYR A 14 -0.54 -10.39 -8.88
C TYR A 14 -0.06 -10.24 -7.44
N GLY A 15 -0.48 -11.14 -6.54
CA GLY A 15 -0.11 -11.10 -5.14
C GLY A 15 -1.03 -10.19 -4.33
N LYS A 16 -0.50 -9.68 -3.22
CA LYS A 16 -1.22 -8.81 -2.29
C LYS A 16 -1.27 -7.36 -2.77
N LEU A 17 -2.29 -6.65 -2.31
CA LEU A 17 -2.42 -5.21 -2.46
C LEU A 17 -3.10 -4.64 -1.21
N ARG A 18 -2.33 -3.87 -0.46
CA ARG A 18 -2.81 -3.11 0.70
C ARG A 18 -3.28 -1.75 0.25
N VAL A 19 -4.41 -1.32 0.81
CA VAL A 19 -5.09 -0.08 0.43
C VAL A 19 -5.56 0.63 1.69
N VAL A 20 -5.46 1.96 1.73
CA VAL A 20 -6.06 2.79 2.78
C VAL A 20 -6.97 3.81 2.14
N VAL A 21 -8.22 3.89 2.62
CA VAL A 21 -9.15 4.95 2.23
C VAL A 21 -9.09 6.06 3.26
N ILE A 22 -8.74 7.27 2.83
CA ILE A 22 -8.58 8.46 3.69
C ILE A 22 -9.55 9.54 3.20
N GLY A 23 -10.60 9.80 3.97
CA GLY A 23 -11.62 10.80 3.61
C GLY A 23 -12.23 10.57 2.22
N GLY A 24 -12.46 9.31 1.84
CA GLY A 24 -13.03 8.91 0.55
C GLY A 24 -12.04 8.79 -0.60
N LYS A 25 -10.78 9.22 -0.44
CA LYS A 25 -9.72 9.02 -1.45
C LYS A 25 -8.98 7.70 -1.18
N ILE A 26 -8.72 6.92 -2.23
CA ILE A 26 -8.07 5.61 -2.17
C ILE A 26 -6.57 5.79 -2.36
N TYR A 27 -5.78 5.22 -1.45
CA TYR A 27 -4.33 5.17 -1.50
C TYR A 27 -3.84 3.72 -1.48
N TYR A 28 -2.92 3.38 -2.37
CA TYR A 28 -2.43 2.03 -2.63
C TYR A 28 -1.01 1.89 -2.11
N CYS A 29 -0.67 0.80 -1.42
CA CYS A 29 0.69 0.58 -0.92
C CYS A 29 1.67 0.56 -2.10
N LEU A 30 2.67 1.44 -2.05
CA LEU A 30 3.57 1.69 -3.16
C LEU A 30 4.44 0.47 -3.48
N MET A 31 4.90 -0.25 -2.43
CA MET A 31 5.67 -1.48 -2.59
C MET A 31 4.85 -2.58 -3.28
N ASP A 32 3.60 -2.75 -2.87
CA ASP A 32 2.71 -3.74 -3.47
C ASP A 32 2.46 -3.39 -4.95
N VAL A 33 2.19 -2.11 -5.26
CA VAL A 33 2.02 -1.60 -6.62
C VAL A 33 3.28 -1.81 -7.47
N LYS A 34 4.47 -1.49 -6.96
CA LYS A 34 5.77 -1.76 -7.62
C LYS A 34 5.88 -3.23 -7.99
N ASN A 35 5.55 -4.12 -7.06
CA ASN A 35 5.68 -5.57 -7.26
C ASN A 35 4.65 -6.12 -8.25
N ILE A 36 3.40 -5.67 -8.18
CA ILE A 36 2.32 -6.04 -9.12
C ILE A 36 2.71 -5.70 -10.56
N PHE A 37 3.21 -4.49 -10.78
CA PHE A 37 3.62 -4.03 -12.11
C PHE A 37 5.10 -4.33 -12.44
N LYS A 38 5.80 -5.05 -11.55
CA LYS A 38 7.21 -5.45 -11.69
C LYS A 38 8.13 -4.29 -12.08
N LYS A 39 7.94 -3.13 -11.47
CA LYS A 39 8.72 -1.94 -11.78
C LYS A 39 10.12 -2.04 -11.19
N SER A 40 11.10 -1.73 -12.03
CA SER A 40 12.46 -1.50 -11.55
C SER A 40 12.47 -0.27 -10.65
N VAL A 41 13.45 -0.24 -9.75
CA VAL A 41 13.74 0.92 -8.91
C VAL A 41 13.85 2.19 -9.77
N GLN A 42 14.67 2.19 -10.82
CA GLN A 42 14.80 3.36 -11.69
C GLN A 42 13.44 3.83 -12.24
N LYS A 43 12.60 2.90 -12.73
CA LYS A 43 11.31 3.29 -13.30
C LYS A 43 10.36 3.85 -12.24
N LEU A 44 10.41 3.32 -11.02
CA LEU A 44 9.65 3.86 -9.90
C LEU A 44 10.08 5.30 -9.59
N TYR A 45 11.39 5.57 -9.51
CA TYR A 45 11.93 6.92 -9.23
C TYR A 45 11.48 7.93 -10.29
N GLU A 46 11.71 7.63 -11.57
CA GLU A 46 11.33 8.50 -12.69
C GLU A 46 9.84 8.81 -12.67
N THR A 47 9.01 7.79 -12.43
CA THR A 47 7.55 7.98 -12.42
C THR A 47 7.10 8.84 -11.24
N ILE A 48 7.69 8.66 -10.05
CA ILE A 48 7.37 9.51 -8.89
C ILE A 48 7.79 10.96 -9.15
N ALA A 49 8.95 11.18 -9.79
CA ALA A 49 9.44 12.52 -10.09
C ALA A 49 8.58 13.26 -11.12
N ASP A 50 8.03 12.53 -12.11
CA ASP A 50 7.25 13.10 -13.21
C ASP A 50 5.73 13.16 -12.95
N SER A 51 5.23 12.42 -11.97
CA SER A 51 3.79 12.29 -11.72
C SER A 51 3.22 13.48 -10.95
N GLU A 52 2.00 13.89 -11.31
CA GLU A 52 1.20 14.83 -10.51
C GLU A 52 0.45 14.12 -9.36
N GLY A 53 0.57 12.79 -9.26
CA GLY A 53 -0.06 12.00 -8.21
C GLY A 53 0.58 12.18 -6.85
N GLU A 54 -0.19 11.89 -5.81
CA GLU A 54 0.25 12.09 -4.42
C GLU A 54 0.94 10.86 -3.83
N LEU A 55 1.95 11.11 -3.01
CA LEU A 55 2.51 10.15 -2.05
C LEU A 55 2.06 10.48 -0.63
N LYS A 56 1.83 9.43 0.16
CA LYS A 56 1.62 9.49 1.61
C LYS A 56 2.52 8.51 2.31
N ASN A 57 3.01 8.90 3.47
CA ASN A 57 3.70 8.04 4.40
C ASN A 57 2.77 7.83 5.60
N LEU A 58 2.32 6.60 5.79
CA LEU A 58 1.39 6.24 6.84
C LEU A 58 2.11 5.38 7.87
N ASN A 59 1.98 5.75 9.14
CA ASN A 59 2.34 4.89 10.25
C ASN A 59 1.18 3.95 10.53
N ILE A 60 1.46 2.65 10.61
CA ILE A 60 0.44 1.61 10.80
C ILE A 60 0.84 0.74 11.98
N VAL A 61 -0.05 0.66 12.96
CA VAL A 61 0.11 -0.18 14.15
C VAL A 61 -0.74 -1.43 13.99
N MET A 62 -0.11 -2.59 14.03
CA MET A 62 -0.71 -3.92 13.95
C MET A 62 -0.67 -4.62 15.30
N MET A 63 -1.82 -5.12 15.76
CA MET A 63 -1.91 -5.95 16.96
C MET A 63 -1.21 -7.29 16.73
N LYS A 64 -0.34 -7.70 17.66
CA LYS A 64 0.36 -9.00 17.56
C LYS A 64 -0.51 -10.18 18.00
N ASP A 65 -1.22 -10.00 19.10
CA ASP A 65 -2.07 -11.05 19.68
C ASP A 65 -3.50 -10.95 19.15
N MET A 66 -3.74 -11.63 18.03
CA MET A 66 -5.05 -11.62 17.36
C MET A 66 -5.62 -13.01 17.19
N LYS A 67 -6.91 -13.13 17.53
CA LYS A 67 -7.69 -14.35 17.27
C LYS A 67 -7.97 -14.58 15.78
N ILE A 68 -8.08 -13.49 15.01
CA ILE A 68 -8.36 -13.54 13.57
C ILE A 68 -7.04 -13.46 12.80
N LYS A 69 -6.81 -14.41 11.89
CA LYS A 69 -5.57 -14.55 11.11
C LYS A 69 -5.78 -14.50 9.58
N TYR A 70 -6.88 -13.90 9.12
CA TYR A 70 -7.16 -13.70 7.69
C TYR A 70 -7.21 -12.19 7.36
N ASN A 71 -6.95 -11.83 6.09
CA ASN A 71 -6.85 -10.43 5.63
C ASN A 71 -5.95 -9.56 6.53
N LEU A 72 -4.84 -10.13 7.01
CA LEU A 72 -3.90 -9.39 7.84
C LEU A 72 -3.20 -8.33 6.99
N PHE A 73 -3.17 -7.09 7.49
CA PHE A 73 -2.53 -6.01 6.75
C PHE A 73 -1.01 -6.19 6.66
N PHE A 74 -0.39 -6.78 7.67
CA PHE A 74 0.99 -7.28 7.63
C PHE A 74 0.97 -8.81 7.56
N GLU A 75 1.79 -9.39 6.69
CA GLU A 75 1.95 -10.84 6.62
C GLU A 75 2.74 -11.36 7.83
N ASN A 76 2.66 -12.66 8.12
CA ASN A 76 3.32 -13.27 9.27
C ASN A 76 4.84 -12.99 9.32
N GLN A 77 5.49 -12.81 8.17
CA GLN A 77 6.91 -12.43 8.11
C GLN A 77 7.15 -11.00 8.59
N GLU A 78 6.26 -10.07 8.24
CA GLU A 78 6.27 -8.68 8.71
C GLU A 78 5.92 -8.61 10.21
N MET A 79 5.09 -9.54 10.70
CA MET A 79 4.69 -9.61 12.11
C MET A 79 5.74 -10.22 13.06
N GLY A 80 6.73 -10.94 12.53
CA GLY A 80 7.73 -11.64 13.32
C GLY A 80 7.14 -12.78 14.17
N LYS A 81 7.88 -13.24 15.20
CA LYS A 81 7.40 -14.30 16.10
C LYS A 81 6.35 -13.80 17.09
N GLU A 82 5.31 -14.60 17.29
CA GLU A 82 4.31 -14.39 18.33
C GLU A 82 4.86 -14.89 19.67
N GLU A 83 5.03 -13.98 20.61
CA GLU A 83 5.49 -14.24 21.97
C GLU A 83 4.52 -13.55 22.95
N ALA A 84 4.24 -14.20 24.09
CA ALA A 84 3.32 -13.66 25.08
C ALA A 84 3.87 -12.33 25.64
N GLY A 85 3.08 -11.26 25.54
CA GLY A 85 3.49 -9.90 25.94
C GLY A 85 4.29 -9.13 24.89
N ALA A 86 4.38 -9.64 23.64
CA ALA A 86 5.03 -8.91 22.56
C ALA A 86 4.25 -7.64 22.19
N GLU A 87 4.99 -6.55 21.98
CA GLU A 87 4.44 -5.26 21.58
C GLU A 87 3.80 -5.31 20.18
N ASN A 88 2.85 -4.41 19.93
CA ASN A 88 2.27 -4.21 18.61
C ASN A 88 3.37 -3.91 17.59
N VAL A 89 3.17 -4.36 16.36
CA VAL A 89 4.11 -4.12 15.26
C VAL A 89 3.78 -2.78 14.63
N ASN A 90 4.77 -1.91 14.55
CA ASN A 90 4.63 -0.61 13.91
C ASN A 90 5.49 -0.57 12.64
N ALA A 91 4.93 -0.12 11.52
CA ALA A 91 5.71 0.22 10.34
C ALA A 91 5.21 1.51 9.67
N ASP A 92 6.17 2.29 9.17
CA ASP A 92 5.91 3.38 8.25
C ASP A 92 5.94 2.83 6.82
N LEU A 93 4.83 2.95 6.09
CA LEU A 93 4.70 2.49 4.71
C LEU A 93 4.30 3.64 3.80
N ASN A 94 4.81 3.64 2.57
CA ASN A 94 4.43 4.62 1.57
C ASN A 94 3.26 4.13 0.72
N PHE A 95 2.35 5.05 0.44
CA PHE A 95 1.17 4.83 -0.38
C PHE A 95 1.10 5.89 -1.48
N CYS A 96 0.58 5.49 -2.63
CA CYS A 96 0.33 6.36 -3.77
C CYS A 96 -1.16 6.46 -4.07
N ASP A 97 -1.61 7.58 -4.62
CA ASP A 97 -2.98 7.71 -5.09
C ASP A 97 -3.22 7.04 -6.46
N GLU A 98 -4.48 7.02 -6.90
CA GLU A 98 -4.87 6.45 -8.19
C GLU A 98 -4.13 7.08 -9.38
N GLN A 99 -3.76 8.35 -9.32
CA GLN A 99 -3.07 9.03 -10.41
C GLN A 99 -1.66 8.46 -10.59
N LEU A 100 -0.89 8.37 -9.50
CA LEU A 100 0.45 7.77 -9.55
C LEU A 100 0.40 6.28 -9.92
N VAL A 101 -0.63 5.52 -9.52
CA VAL A 101 -0.83 4.14 -10.02
C VAL A 101 -1.02 4.13 -11.54
N LYS A 102 -1.81 5.04 -12.12
CA LYS A 102 -1.99 5.13 -13.58
C LYS A 102 -0.70 5.48 -14.31
N ASP A 103 0.11 6.35 -13.73
CA ASP A 103 1.37 6.80 -14.31
C ASP A 103 2.44 5.70 -14.29
N LEU A 104 2.37 4.79 -13.31
CA LEU A 104 3.21 3.60 -13.28
C LEU A 104 2.87 2.60 -14.39
N VAL A 105 1.62 2.54 -14.87
CA VAL A 105 1.22 1.55 -15.89
C VAL A 105 1.81 1.90 -17.26
N ASP A 106 2.66 1.02 -17.80
CA ASP A 106 3.11 1.11 -19.19
C ASP A 106 1.99 0.64 -20.12
N ARG A 107 1.34 1.60 -20.79
CA ARG A 107 0.20 1.36 -21.70
C ARG A 107 0.57 0.48 -22.91
N ARG A 108 1.85 0.31 -23.22
CA ARG A 108 2.34 -0.57 -24.29
C ARG A 108 2.39 -2.03 -23.83
N VAL A 109 2.44 -2.28 -22.53
CA VAL A 109 2.52 -3.64 -21.96
C VAL A 109 1.11 -4.17 -21.66
N ALA A 110 0.68 -5.20 -22.39
CA ALA A 110 -0.65 -5.79 -22.23
C ALA A 110 -0.88 -6.36 -20.81
N ALA A 111 0.13 -7.02 -20.24
CA ALA A 111 0.04 -7.59 -18.90
C ALA A 111 -0.22 -6.52 -17.83
N GLU A 112 0.45 -5.37 -17.91
CA GLU A 112 0.23 -4.27 -16.98
C GLU A 112 -1.15 -3.64 -17.13
N LYS A 113 -1.66 -3.51 -18.36
CA LYS A 113 -3.04 -3.06 -18.59
C LYS A 113 -4.07 -4.00 -17.95
N ILE A 114 -3.84 -5.30 -17.98
CA ILE A 114 -4.72 -6.28 -17.33
C ILE A 114 -4.59 -6.17 -15.81
N ALA A 115 -3.37 -6.08 -15.27
CA ALA A 115 -3.17 -5.85 -13.83
C ALA A 115 -3.83 -4.55 -13.35
N ALA A 116 -3.78 -3.47 -14.14
CA ALA A 116 -4.43 -2.20 -13.83
C ALA A 116 -5.96 -2.31 -13.78
N LYS A 117 -6.58 -3.21 -14.57
CA LYS A 117 -8.02 -3.49 -14.44
C LYS A 117 -8.37 -4.08 -13.08
N TRP A 118 -7.47 -4.84 -12.48
CA TRP A 118 -7.66 -5.32 -11.11
C TRP A 118 -7.39 -4.21 -10.08
N VAL A 119 -6.20 -3.60 -10.11
CA VAL A 119 -5.77 -2.58 -9.13
C VAL A 119 -6.68 -1.35 -9.11
N ILE A 120 -7.04 -0.79 -10.28
CA ILE A 120 -7.83 0.44 -10.36
C ILE A 120 -9.31 0.12 -10.65
N GLY A 121 -9.61 -0.91 -11.44
CA GLY A 121 -10.99 -1.24 -11.80
C GLY A 121 -11.71 -2.03 -10.70
N PHE A 122 -11.24 -3.24 -10.42
CA PHE A 122 -11.89 -4.14 -9.46
C PHE A 122 -11.86 -3.58 -8.04
N VAL A 123 -10.69 -3.22 -7.52
CA VAL A 123 -10.52 -2.74 -6.13
C VAL A 123 -11.39 -1.51 -5.87
N LYS A 124 -11.32 -0.49 -6.74
CA LYS A 124 -12.16 0.72 -6.61
C LYS A 124 -13.65 0.39 -6.64
N SER A 125 -14.07 -0.54 -7.51
CA SER A 125 -15.47 -0.97 -7.56
C SER A 125 -15.93 -1.63 -6.24
N ARG A 126 -15.05 -2.37 -5.56
CA ARG A 126 -15.36 -2.99 -4.27
C ARG A 126 -15.43 -1.96 -3.15
N LEU A 127 -14.52 -0.99 -3.15
CA LEU A 127 -14.45 0.05 -2.11
C LEU A 127 -15.56 1.11 -2.21
N ASN A 128 -16.15 1.29 -3.38
CA ASN A 128 -17.27 2.22 -3.59
C ASN A 128 -18.62 1.68 -3.07
N ASP A 129 -18.70 0.40 -2.73
CA ASP A 129 -19.91 -0.25 -2.21
C ASP A 129 -19.62 -0.77 -0.79
N ALA A 130 -20.40 -0.31 0.19
CA ALA A 130 -20.08 -0.55 1.60
C ALA A 130 -20.14 -2.04 1.99
N GLU A 131 -21.09 -2.79 1.42
CA GLU A 131 -21.22 -4.23 1.68
C GLU A 131 -20.02 -4.98 1.10
N ASN A 132 -19.64 -4.67 -0.15
CA ASN A 132 -18.46 -5.26 -0.77
C ASN A 132 -17.18 -4.87 -0.04
N ALA A 133 -17.03 -3.62 0.38
CA ALA A 133 -15.84 -3.14 1.07
C ALA A 133 -15.57 -3.92 2.36
N SER A 134 -16.61 -4.27 3.11
CA SER A 134 -16.50 -5.05 4.36
C SER A 134 -15.80 -6.40 4.20
N LEU A 135 -15.90 -7.02 3.01
CA LEU A 135 -15.25 -8.31 2.71
C LEU A 135 -13.72 -8.21 2.60
N PHE A 136 -13.22 -6.99 2.39
CA PHE A 136 -11.80 -6.69 2.19
C PHE A 136 -11.23 -5.82 3.30
N GLU A 137 -12.01 -5.45 4.33
CA GLU A 137 -11.49 -4.73 5.48
C GLU A 137 -10.34 -5.55 6.10
N ALA A 138 -9.22 -4.86 6.33
CA ALA A 138 -8.04 -5.52 6.85
C ALA A 138 -8.17 -5.74 8.34
N ASN A 139 -7.77 -6.93 8.79
CA ASN A 139 -7.76 -7.25 10.21
C ASN A 139 -6.44 -6.84 10.85
N GLY A 140 -6.54 -6.47 12.12
CA GLY A 140 -5.40 -6.30 13.01
C GLY A 140 -4.76 -4.95 13.07
N VAL A 141 -5.20 -4.02 12.22
CA VAL A 141 -4.76 -2.64 12.33
C VAL A 141 -5.46 -2.01 13.53
N ASP A 142 -4.67 -1.59 14.50
CA ASP A 142 -5.11 -0.86 15.71
C ASP A 142 -5.22 0.64 15.42
N GLU A 143 -4.18 1.19 14.79
CA GLU A 143 -4.09 2.62 14.48
C GLU A 143 -3.44 2.86 13.11
N ILE A 144 -3.90 3.90 12.43
CA ILE A 144 -3.24 4.48 11.26
C ILE A 144 -3.11 5.98 11.49
N SER A 145 -1.91 6.52 11.28
CA SER A 145 -1.66 7.96 11.27
C SER A 145 -0.91 8.39 10.01
N ASP A 146 -1.10 9.65 9.61
CA ASP A 146 -0.56 10.22 8.38
C ASP A 146 0.64 11.13 8.70
N ASN A 147 1.83 10.55 8.61
CA ASN A 147 3.09 11.24 8.90
C ASN A 147 3.37 12.38 7.90
N SER A 148 2.79 12.32 6.69
CA SER A 148 2.96 13.35 5.65
C SER A 148 2.32 14.69 6.01
N LEU A 149 1.51 14.75 7.06
CA LEU A 149 0.99 16.01 7.60
C LEU A 149 2.03 16.77 8.44
N ILE A 150 3.10 16.10 8.88
CA ILE A 150 4.07 16.62 9.84
C ILE A 150 5.47 16.71 9.21
N LEU A 151 5.82 15.73 8.37
CA LEU A 151 7.13 15.64 7.72
C LEU A 151 6.99 15.64 6.21
N PRO A 152 7.90 16.30 5.47
CA PRO A 152 7.93 16.20 4.02
C PRO A 152 8.24 14.77 3.58
N ILE A 153 7.70 14.36 2.42
CA ILE A 153 8.14 13.13 1.77
C ILE A 153 9.61 13.29 1.40
N ASN A 154 10.45 12.39 1.90
CA ASN A 154 11.88 12.39 1.65
C ASN A 154 12.22 11.26 0.68
N VAL A 155 12.80 11.58 -0.47
CA VAL A 155 13.17 10.59 -1.48
C VAL A 155 14.68 10.65 -1.70
N SER A 156 15.36 9.52 -1.49
CA SER A 156 16.77 9.36 -1.89
C SER A 156 16.90 8.22 -2.89
N TYR A 157 17.60 8.46 -3.99
CA TYR A 157 17.84 7.49 -5.05
C TYR A 157 19.35 7.20 -5.15
N GLY A 158 19.70 5.92 -5.16
CA GLY A 158 21.08 5.46 -5.22
C GLY A 158 21.27 4.32 -6.22
N SER A 159 22.49 3.75 -6.24
CA SER A 159 22.83 2.65 -7.14
C SER A 159 22.08 1.37 -6.78
N GLY A 160 20.88 1.21 -7.33
CA GLY A 160 20.05 0.01 -7.18
C GLY A 160 18.95 0.10 -6.12
N TYR A 161 18.74 1.26 -5.49
CA TYR A 161 17.65 1.43 -4.53
C TYR A 161 17.02 2.82 -4.60
N ILE A 162 15.77 2.91 -4.16
CA ILE A 162 15.15 4.16 -3.70
C ILE A 162 14.80 3.96 -2.24
N MET A 163 15.02 4.98 -1.42
CA MET A 163 14.42 5.04 -0.10
C MET A 163 13.43 6.21 -0.10
N ILE A 164 12.19 5.92 0.29
CA ILE A 164 11.12 6.91 0.47
C ILE A 164 10.78 6.92 1.94
N ASN A 165 11.05 8.04 2.60
CA ASN A 165 11.07 8.15 4.05
C ASN A 165 12.00 7.08 4.65
N SER A 166 11.46 6.09 5.37
CA SER A 166 12.19 4.98 5.97
C SER A 166 12.06 3.65 5.19
N GLU A 167 11.26 3.61 4.13
CA GLU A 167 11.01 2.40 3.34
C GLU A 167 12.00 2.29 2.17
N VAL A 168 12.67 1.14 2.06
CA VAL A 168 13.64 0.86 1.00
C VAL A 168 12.99 0.01 -0.09
N PHE A 169 13.22 0.39 -1.35
CA PHE A 169 12.78 -0.28 -2.56
C PHE A 169 14.00 -0.74 -3.36
N ASP A 170 14.16 -2.05 -3.52
CA ASP A 170 15.24 -2.72 -4.25
C ASP A 170 14.76 -3.59 -5.43
#